data_AF-A0A950P4D3-F1
#
_entry.id   AF-A0A950P4D3-F1
#
_cell.length_a   1.000
_cell.length_b   1.000
_cell.length_c   1.000
_cell.angle_alpha   90.00
_cell.angle_beta   90.00
_cell.angle_gamma   90.00
#
_symmetry.space_group_name_H-M   'P 1'
#
loop_
_entity.id
_entity.type
_entity.pdbx_description
1 polymer ?
#
loop_
_entity_poly.entity_id
_entity_poly.type
_entity_poly.pdbx_seq_one_letter_code
_entity_poly.pdbx_strand_id
1 'polypeptide(L)' 'WGGGPPDPPIAFRLGEDVVHPTFGEGVVTGLEPGGIVVIRFSQDRSERKLVADLAPITRR' A
#
# COMPACT_ATOMS: atom_id res chain seq x y z
N TRP A 1 -5.91 28.53 15.81
CA TRP A 1 -6.10 27.23 16.47
C TRP A 1 -5.99 26.17 15.39
N GLY A 2 -4.80 25.60 15.22
CA GLY A 2 -4.46 24.77 14.07
C GLY A 2 -3.72 23.51 14.50
N GLY A 3 -3.97 22.43 13.75
CA GLY A 3 -3.31 21.14 13.87
C GLY A 3 -4.15 20.12 14.63
N GLY A 4 -5.09 19.47 13.94
CA GLY A 4 -5.52 18.14 14.38
C GLY A 4 -4.32 17.19 14.41
N PRO A 5 -4.39 16.08 15.15
CA PRO A 5 -3.29 15.10 15.17
C PRO A 5 -2.96 14.69 13.73
N PRO A 6 -1.67 14.49 13.39
CA PRO A 6 -1.32 13.96 12.08
C PRO A 6 -2.12 12.67 11.87
N ASP A 7 -2.81 12.56 10.74
CA ASP A 7 -3.51 11.33 10.39
C ASP A 7 -2.54 10.17 10.57
N PRO A 8 -2.95 9.07 11.25
CA PRO A 8 -2.07 7.94 11.44
C PRO A 8 -1.55 7.50 10.07
N PRO A 9 -0.27 7.11 9.95
CA PRO A 9 0.28 6.62 8.70
C PRO A 9 -0.69 5.58 8.15
N ILE A 10 -1.05 5.75 6.90
CA ILE A 10 -2.04 4.99 6.14
C ILE A 10 -1.78 3.49 6.38
N ALA A 11 -2.46 2.91 7.38
CA ALA A 11 -2.21 1.54 7.79
C ALA A 11 -2.94 0.62 6.82
N PHE A 12 -2.20 0.08 5.84
CA PHE A 12 -2.68 -0.95 4.93
C PHE A 12 -3.08 -2.21 5.71
N ARG A 13 -4.03 -2.96 5.16
CA ARG A 13 -4.50 -4.22 5.74
C ARG A 13 -4.31 -5.36 4.76
N LEU A 14 -4.13 -6.57 5.27
CA LEU A 14 -4.13 -7.77 4.43
C LEU A 14 -5.48 -7.93 3.73
N GLY A 15 -5.45 -8.27 2.45
CA GLY A 15 -6.63 -8.38 1.60
C GLY A 15 -7.18 -7.04 1.08
N GLU A 16 -6.54 -5.91 1.41
CA GLU A 16 -6.97 -4.59 0.95
C GLU A 16 -6.60 -4.38 -0.51
N ASP A 17 -7.52 -3.79 -1.28
CA ASP A 17 -7.32 -3.46 -2.68
C ASP A 17 -6.57 -2.12 -2.82
N VAL A 18 -5.57 -2.12 -3.68
CA VAL A 18 -4.71 -0.97 -3.94
C VAL A 18 -4.51 -0.77 -5.43
N VAL A 19 -4.18 0.46 -5.81
CA VAL A 19 -3.84 0.83 -7.18
C VAL A 19 -2.46 1.47 -7.19
N HIS A 20 -1.60 0.97 -8.07
CA HIS A 20 -0.31 1.55 -8.41
C HIS A 20 -0.36 2.07 -9.86
N PRO A 21 0.09 3.30 -10.14
CA PRO A 21 -0.02 3.90 -11.48
C PRO A 21 0.72 3.11 -12.56
N THR A 22 1.83 2.45 -12.21
CA THR A 22 2.62 1.63 -13.14
C THR A 22 2.16 0.17 -13.25
N PHE A 23 1.64 -0.42 -12.17
CA PHE A 23 1.37 -1.87 -12.10
C PHE A 23 -0.13 -2.20 -12.07
N GLY A 24 -0.98 -1.18 -12.02
CA GLY A 24 -2.41 -1.30 -11.96
C GLY A 24 -2.91 -1.74 -10.59
N GLU A 25 -4.01 -2.48 -10.61
CA GLU A 25 -4.69 -2.98 -9.41
C GLU A 25 -3.93 -4.15 -8.79
N GLY A 26 -3.91 -4.20 -7.46
CA GLY A 26 -3.32 -5.28 -6.69
C GLY A 26 -3.98 -5.41 -5.33
N VAL A 27 -3.66 -6.50 -4.64
CA VAL A 27 -4.16 -6.78 -3.28
C VAL A 27 -2.98 -6.92 -2.33
N VAL A 28 -3.11 -6.36 -1.13
CA VAL A 28 -2.10 -6.50 -0.09
C VAL A 28 -2.09 -7.95 0.41
N THR A 29 -0.96 -8.64 0.23
CA THR A 29 -0.76 -10.03 0.66
C THR A 29 0.15 -10.15 1.89
N GLY A 30 0.85 -9.07 2.26
CA GLY A 30 1.79 -9.07 3.38
C GLY A 30 2.06 -7.67 3.94
N LEU A 31 2.42 -7.61 5.21
CA LEU A 31 2.90 -6.42 5.89
C LEU A 31 4.20 -6.78 6.62
N GLU A 32 5.24 -5.98 6.42
CA GLU A 32 6.56 -6.19 7.02
C GLU A 32 6.95 -4.99 7.91
N PRO A 33 7.80 -5.20 8.93
CA PRO A 33 8.35 -4.12 9.75
C PRO A 33 9.03 -3.05 8.89
N GLY A 34 8.93 -1.79 9.33
CA GLY A 34 9.48 -0.66 8.58
C GLY A 34 8.56 -0.11 7.48
N GLY A 35 7.26 -0.43 7.53
CA GLY A 35 6.26 0.15 6.61
C GLY A 35 6.29 -0.47 5.22
N ILE A 36 6.83 -1.67 5.07
CA ILE A 36 6.85 -2.39 3.80
C ILE A 36 5.54 -3.15 3.64
N VAL A 37 4.88 -2.96 2.51
CA VAL A 37 3.67 -3.68 2.09
C VAL A 37 4.01 -4.60 0.93
N VAL A 38 3.52 -5.83 1.00
CA VAL A 38 3.63 -6.81 -0.08
C VAL A 38 2.32 -6.81 -0.83
N ILE A 39 2.37 -6.52 -2.12
CA ILE A 39 1.19 -6.43 -2.98
C ILE A 39 1.35 -7.43 -4.12
N ARG A 40 0.31 -8.24 -4.34
CA ARG A 40 0.19 -9.07 -5.54
C ARG A 40 -0.60 -8.31 -6.58
N PHE A 41 0.05 -7.93 -7.67
CA PHE A 41 -0.59 -7.20 -8.76
C PHE A 41 -1.38 -8.14 -9.68
N SER A 42 -2.56 -7.71 -10.08
CA SER A 42 -3.45 -8.53 -10.92
C SER A 42 -2.97 -8.61 -12.36
N GLN A 43 -2.22 -7.61 -12.83
CA GLN A 43 -1.76 -7.51 -14.21
C GLN A 43 -0.72 -8.58 -14.59
N ASP A 44 0.24 -8.84 -13.70
CA ASP A 44 1.35 -9.77 -13.92
C ASP A 44 1.37 -10.93 -12.91
N ARG A 45 0.41 -10.98 -11.98
CA ARG A 45 0.33 -11.92 -10.85
C ARG A 45 1.60 -11.93 -9.98
N SER A 46 2.45 -10.93 -10.09
CA SER A 46 3.72 -10.83 -9.39
C SER A 46 3.54 -10.13 -8.05
N GLU A 47 4.31 -10.57 -7.07
CA GLU A 47 4.38 -9.92 -5.76
C GLU A 47 5.49 -8.87 -5.77
N ARG A 48 5.19 -7.69 -5.22
CA ARG A 48 6.16 -6.60 -5.08
C ARG A 48 6.11 -6.05 -3.68
N LYS A 49 7.29 -5.79 -3.13
CA LYS A 49 7.48 -5.15 -1.84
C LYS A 49 7.66 -3.65 -2.06
N LEU A 50 6.82 -2.86 -1.42
CA LEU A 50 6.82 -1.41 -1.54
C LEU A 50 6.86 -0.78 -0.15
N VAL A 51 7.63 0.29 0.04
CA VAL A 51 7.55 1.08 1.26
C VAL A 51 6.33 1.98 1.13
N ALA A 52 5.33 1.79 1.99
CA ALA A 52 4.04 2.49 1.93
C ALA A 52 4.18 4.01 1.82
N ASP A 53 5.09 4.61 2.60
CA ASP A 53 5.31 6.05 2.62
C ASP A 53 6.05 6.59 1.38
N LEU A 54 6.72 5.74 0.62
CA LEU A 54 7.52 6.14 -0.55
C LEU A 54 6.91 5.70 -1.88
N ALA A 55 5.99 4.74 -1.85
CA ALA A 55 5.37 4.20 -3.03
C ALA A 55 4.11 5.01 -3.40
N PRO A 56 3.89 5.32 -4.69
CA PRO A 56 2.68 5.99 -5.15
C PRO A 56 1.52 4.98 -5.23
N ILE A 57 1.08 4.48 -4.08
CA ILE A 57 -0.04 3.54 -3.96
C ILE A 57 -1.24 4.21 -3.31
N THR A 58 -2.44 3.94 -3.85
CA THR A 58 -3.70 4.46 -3.32
C THR A 58 -4.61 3.29 -2.97
N ARG A 59 -5.31 3.40 -1.83
CA ARG A 59 -6.32 2.42 -1.39
C ARG A 59 -7.62 2.64 -2.16
N ARG A 60 -8.32 1.56 -2.50
CA ARG A 60 -9.64 1.59 -3.14
C ARG A 60 -10.78 1.46 -2.14
#